data_AF-A0A2V1DKV5-F1
#
_entry.id   AF-A0A2V1DKV5-F1
#
_cell.length_a   1.000
_cell.length_b   1.000
_cell.length_c   1.000
_cell.angle_alpha   90.00
_cell.angle_beta   90.00
_cell.angle_gamma   90.00
#
_symmetry.space_group_name_H-M   'P 1'
#
loop_
_entity.id
_entity.type
_entity.pdbx_description
1 polymer ?
#
loop_
_entity_poly.entity_id
_entity_poly.type
_entity_poly.pdbx_seq_one_letter_code
_entity_poly.pdbx_strand_id
1 'polypeptide(L)'
;MSFGFSVGDFIAVGKLIKDISSCLQDAGGAKADYQELLRELESLQNALQHLDKLQNENTSLSHDLDSIKYAALSCRRPLEAFLGNMRKYESTLGVWSKSTVMNNTAKKLGWGLGRKEEVRKLQAYLNIHIGTINILLAEHGLAKMELASDKATADHLQVKDILESTRGIVERISSSLKVQNMVVEKVQAMLERMFGMISGDLIASYRSLGDMVAKVCVSTQQSYGILVEIKSSLTRPDTRWTYFQDPLMVEDALGFRFPVPSEYDFGLLEAVIKQRFVSGPGSTEVKAGNYEYLNTRNSGRVIQQDSRLLPGTSIIMAILVVPPKLTDAVCPMPNCRSSETTACSGGGRNW
;
A
#
# COMPACT_ATOMS: atom_id res chain seq x y z
N MET A 1 -15.03 -37.45 55.95
CA MET A 1 -16.44 -37.73 56.28
C MET A 1 -17.11 -36.40 56.51
N SER A 2 -18.08 -36.00 55.68
CA SER A 2 -18.83 -34.76 55.89
C SER A 2 -19.83 -35.02 57.01
N PHE A 3 -19.65 -34.38 58.15
CA PHE A 3 -20.69 -34.37 59.17
C PHE A 3 -21.88 -33.56 58.63
N GLY A 4 -23.07 -34.15 58.60
CA GLY A 4 -24.28 -33.54 58.04
C GLY A 4 -24.82 -32.36 58.85
N PHE A 5 -24.09 -31.26 58.88
CA PHE A 5 -24.45 -30.02 59.55
C PHE A 5 -24.86 -28.95 58.54
N SER A 6 -25.92 -28.20 58.86
CA SER A 6 -26.48 -27.15 58.00
C SER A 6 -26.23 -25.76 58.57
N VAL A 7 -26.31 -24.72 57.72
CA VAL A 7 -26.39 -23.31 58.13
C VAL A 7 -27.50 -23.11 59.18
N GLY A 8 -28.57 -23.90 59.12
CA GLY A 8 -29.65 -23.89 60.11
C GLY A 8 -29.21 -24.27 61.53
N ASP A 9 -28.16 -25.10 61.69
CA ASP A 9 -27.64 -25.48 63.01
C ASP A 9 -26.88 -24.31 63.67
N PHE A 10 -26.15 -23.52 62.89
CA PHE A 10 -25.45 -22.32 63.39
C PHE A 10 -26.44 -21.25 63.86
N ILE A 11 -27.51 -21.04 63.09
CA ILE A 11 -28.60 -20.13 63.45
C ILE A 11 -29.27 -20.59 64.76
N ALA A 12 -29.47 -21.90 64.93
CA ALA A 12 -30.04 -22.45 66.16
C ALA A 12 -29.14 -22.20 67.37
N VAL A 13 -27.82 -22.39 67.24
CA VAL A 13 -26.86 -22.07 68.32
C VAL A 13 -26.83 -20.56 68.61
N GLY A 14 -26.81 -19.70 67.60
CA GLY A 14 -26.88 -18.25 67.80
C GLY A 14 -28.16 -17.79 68.51
N LYS A 15 -29.30 -18.44 68.21
CA LYS A 15 -30.55 -18.20 68.93
C LYS A 15 -30.47 -18.63 70.39
N LEU A 16 -29.88 -19.79 70.69
CA LEU A 16 -29.66 -20.26 72.06
C LEU A 16 -28.78 -19.29 72.85
N ILE A 17 -27.69 -18.81 72.24
CA ILE A 17 -26.80 -17.80 72.84
C ILE A 17 -27.60 -16.55 73.20
N LYS A 18 -28.40 -16.03 72.25
CA LYS A 18 -29.23 -14.84 72.46
C LYS A 18 -30.25 -15.02 73.59
N ASP A 19 -30.96 -16.16 73.60
CA ASP A 19 -31.97 -16.47 74.61
C ASP A 19 -31.33 -16.57 76.01
N ILE A 20 -30.19 -17.25 76.15
CA ILE A 20 -29.45 -17.37 77.42
C ILE A 20 -28.95 -16.01 77.88
N SER A 21 -28.37 -15.21 76.98
CA SER A 21 -27.86 -13.87 77.30
C SER A 21 -28.97 -12.96 77.83
N SER A 22 -30.17 -12.97 77.22
CA SER A 22 -31.33 -12.22 77.72
C SER A 22 -31.73 -12.68 79.11
N CYS A 23 -31.87 -13.99 79.33
CA CYS A 23 -32.26 -14.52 80.63
C CYS A 23 -31.25 -14.19 81.74
N LEU A 24 -29.93 -14.18 81.44
CA LEU A 24 -28.89 -13.80 82.40
C LEU A 24 -28.91 -12.30 82.73
N GLN A 25 -29.18 -11.45 81.73
CA GLN A 25 -29.34 -10.01 81.92
C GLN A 25 -30.53 -9.70 82.84
N ASP A 26 -31.68 -10.33 82.59
CA ASP A 26 -32.91 -10.15 83.36
C ASP A 26 -32.84 -10.70 84.80
N ALA A 27 -32.15 -11.83 85.01
CA ALA A 27 -32.09 -12.53 86.30
C ALA A 27 -31.13 -11.87 87.32
N GLY A 28 -30.30 -10.92 86.89
CA GLY A 28 -29.35 -10.23 87.76
C GLY A 28 -28.02 -9.97 87.08
N GLY A 29 -28.06 -9.42 85.87
CA GLY A 29 -26.90 -9.24 84.99
C GLY A 29 -25.68 -8.58 85.64
N ALA A 30 -25.81 -7.81 86.72
CA ALA A 30 -24.68 -7.18 87.41
C ALA A 30 -23.76 -8.14 88.20
N LYS A 31 -24.06 -9.44 88.31
CA LYS A 31 -23.19 -10.41 89.00
C LYS A 31 -21.97 -10.76 88.15
N ALA A 32 -20.79 -10.78 88.79
CA ALA A 32 -19.52 -11.02 88.12
C ALA A 32 -19.50 -12.34 87.30
N ASP A 33 -19.92 -13.47 87.89
CA ASP A 33 -19.95 -14.76 87.20
C ASP A 33 -20.90 -14.76 85.97
N TYR A 34 -21.96 -13.95 85.99
CA TYR A 34 -22.88 -13.83 84.84
C TYR A 34 -22.30 -12.93 83.76
N GLN A 35 -21.61 -11.85 84.13
CA GLN A 35 -20.90 -10.99 83.18
C GLN A 35 -19.80 -11.75 82.46
N GLU A 36 -19.09 -12.62 83.16
CA GLU A 36 -18.05 -13.46 82.57
C GLU A 36 -18.65 -14.46 81.57
N LEU A 37 -19.71 -15.17 81.95
CA LEU A 37 -20.43 -16.05 81.02
C LEU A 37 -21.02 -15.30 79.82
N LEU A 38 -21.54 -14.08 80.01
CA LEU A 38 -22.04 -13.24 78.92
C LEU A 38 -20.93 -12.89 77.91
N ARG A 39 -19.70 -12.63 78.37
CA ARG A 39 -18.54 -12.38 77.50
C ARG A 39 -18.16 -13.62 76.71
N GLU A 40 -18.19 -14.81 77.33
CA GLU A 40 -17.89 -16.06 76.61
C GLU A 40 -18.96 -16.41 75.58
N LEU A 41 -20.23 -16.13 75.89
CA LEU A 41 -21.34 -16.27 74.95
C LEU A 41 -21.21 -15.31 73.76
N GLU A 42 -20.79 -14.06 74.00
CA GLU A 42 -20.49 -13.10 72.94
C GLU A 42 -19.28 -13.53 72.10
N SER A 43 -18.22 -14.02 72.73
CA SER A 43 -17.03 -14.56 72.06
C SER A 43 -17.39 -15.73 71.14
N LEU A 44 -18.22 -16.67 71.61
CA LEU A 44 -18.75 -17.76 70.79
C LEU A 44 -19.58 -17.21 69.61
N GLN A 45 -20.47 -16.24 69.85
CA GLN A 45 -21.30 -15.64 68.79
C GLN A 45 -20.43 -15.01 67.69
N ASN A 46 -19.37 -14.28 68.06
CA ASN A 46 -18.43 -13.68 67.12
C ASN A 46 -17.68 -14.75 66.31
N ALA A 47 -17.24 -15.83 66.96
CA ALA A 47 -16.59 -16.95 66.29
C ALA A 47 -17.52 -17.64 65.26
N LEU A 48 -18.81 -17.81 65.58
CA LEU A 48 -19.81 -18.35 64.64
C LEU A 48 -20.04 -17.43 63.43
N GLN A 49 -20.05 -16.10 63.64
CA GLN A 49 -20.18 -15.14 62.54
C GLN A 49 -18.96 -15.14 61.61
N HIS A 50 -17.75 -15.28 62.16
CA HIS A 50 -16.54 -15.42 61.36
C HIS A 50 -16.57 -16.68 60.50
N LEU A 51 -17.07 -17.80 61.04
CA LEU A 51 -17.22 -19.05 60.29
C LEU A 51 -18.23 -18.94 59.14
N ASP A 52 -19.35 -18.26 59.36
CA ASP A 52 -20.37 -18.04 58.32
C ASP A 52 -19.80 -17.24 57.13
N LYS A 53 -19.01 -16.20 57.40
CA LYS A 53 -18.31 -15.43 56.36
C LYS A 53 -17.33 -16.30 55.57
N LEU A 54 -16.50 -17.07 56.26
CA LEU A 54 -15.51 -17.96 55.62
C LEU A 54 -16.16 -19.03 54.73
N GLN A 55 -17.35 -19.52 55.12
CA GLN A 55 -18.12 -20.49 54.35
C GLN A 55 -18.66 -19.91 53.04
N ASN A 56 -19.05 -18.64 53.02
CA ASN A 56 -19.59 -17.99 51.82
C ASN A 56 -18.49 -17.64 50.79
N GLU A 57 -17.25 -17.51 51.23
CA GLU A 57 -16.10 -17.15 50.39
C GLU A 57 -15.38 -18.36 49.75
N ASN A 58 -15.54 -19.57 50.31
CA ASN A 58 -14.74 -20.74 49.94
C ASN A 58 -15.59 -21.96 49.54
N THR A 59 -15.69 -22.25 48.24
CA THR A 59 -16.43 -23.42 47.73
C THR A 59 -15.64 -24.75 47.80
N SER A 60 -14.34 -24.76 48.15
CA SER A 60 -13.46 -25.90 47.79
C SER A 60 -12.54 -26.51 48.87
N LEU A 61 -12.62 -26.16 50.15
CA LEU A 61 -11.80 -26.82 51.20
C LEU A 61 -12.64 -27.17 52.44
N SER A 62 -13.20 -28.38 52.44
CA SER A 62 -14.20 -28.81 53.42
C SER A 62 -13.63 -29.36 54.74
N HIS A 63 -12.43 -29.94 54.76
CA HIS A 63 -12.01 -30.73 55.93
C HIS A 63 -11.68 -29.91 57.19
N ASP A 64 -10.93 -28.80 57.04
CA ASP A 64 -10.56 -27.94 58.18
C ASP A 64 -11.79 -27.16 58.67
N LEU A 65 -12.61 -26.68 57.74
CA LEU A 65 -13.88 -26.03 58.05
C LEU A 65 -14.83 -26.98 58.78
N ASP A 66 -14.89 -28.26 58.41
CA ASP A 66 -15.73 -29.26 59.08
C ASP A 66 -15.31 -29.47 60.55
N SER A 67 -14.02 -29.40 60.84
CA SER A 67 -13.49 -29.52 62.21
C SER A 67 -13.84 -28.30 63.07
N ILE A 68 -13.76 -27.09 62.48
CA ILE A 68 -14.16 -25.87 63.19
C ILE A 68 -15.69 -25.84 63.41
N LYS A 69 -16.46 -26.25 62.40
CA LYS A 69 -17.92 -26.39 62.47
C LYS A 69 -18.32 -27.37 63.58
N TYR A 70 -17.64 -28.51 63.68
CA TYR A 70 -17.88 -29.49 64.72
C TYR A 70 -17.62 -28.92 66.13
N ALA A 71 -16.51 -28.21 66.33
CA ALA A 71 -16.19 -27.57 67.60
C ALA A 71 -17.24 -26.53 68.01
N ALA A 72 -17.70 -25.70 67.06
CA ALA A 72 -18.76 -24.72 67.25
C ALA A 72 -20.12 -25.34 67.60
N LEU A 73 -20.53 -26.40 66.90
CA LEU A 73 -21.82 -27.06 67.12
C LEU A 73 -21.85 -27.94 68.38
N SER A 74 -20.69 -28.36 68.87
CA SER A 74 -20.58 -29.07 70.15
C SER A 74 -21.10 -28.25 71.34
N CYS A 75 -21.07 -26.91 71.24
CA CYS A 75 -21.64 -26.01 72.24
C CYS A 75 -23.18 -26.08 72.34
N ARG A 76 -23.88 -26.61 71.32
CA ARG A 76 -25.36 -26.63 71.29
C ARG A 76 -25.96 -27.35 72.48
N ARG A 77 -25.53 -28.59 72.76
CA ARG A 77 -26.13 -29.42 73.81
C ARG A 77 -25.95 -28.82 75.22
N PRO A 78 -24.76 -28.34 75.61
CA PRO A 78 -24.60 -27.65 76.89
C PRO A 78 -25.43 -26.36 77.00
N LEU A 79 -25.54 -25.58 75.91
CA LEU A 79 -26.40 -24.39 75.88
C LEU A 79 -27.89 -24.75 76.05
N GLU A 80 -28.38 -25.77 75.34
CA GLU A 80 -29.75 -26.28 75.49
C GLU A 80 -30.03 -26.78 76.91
N ALA A 81 -29.10 -27.56 77.48
CA ALA A 81 -29.22 -28.07 78.84
C ALA A 81 -29.25 -26.94 79.87
N PHE A 82 -28.38 -25.94 79.71
CA PHE A 82 -28.34 -24.77 80.57
C PHE A 82 -29.62 -23.94 80.47
N LEU A 83 -30.09 -23.63 79.26
CA LEU A 83 -31.33 -22.90 79.02
C LEU A 83 -32.56 -23.67 79.53
N GLY A 84 -32.59 -24.99 79.33
CA GLY A 84 -33.64 -25.87 79.85
C GLY A 84 -33.69 -25.87 81.37
N ASN A 85 -32.53 -25.92 82.03
CA ASN A 85 -32.45 -25.77 83.48
C ASN A 85 -32.95 -24.40 83.91
N MET A 86 -32.49 -23.30 83.28
CA MET A 86 -32.96 -21.93 83.56
C MET A 86 -34.50 -21.81 83.49
N ARG A 87 -35.12 -22.33 82.42
CA ARG A 87 -36.59 -22.28 82.19
C ARG A 87 -37.39 -23.17 83.15
N LYS A 88 -36.91 -24.38 83.46
CA LYS A 88 -37.55 -25.25 84.46
C LYS A 88 -37.69 -24.51 85.78
N TYR A 89 -36.65 -23.78 86.19
CA TYR A 89 -36.72 -23.01 87.43
C TYR A 89 -37.65 -21.81 87.35
N GLU A 90 -37.70 -21.10 86.22
CA GLU A 90 -38.69 -20.03 86.00
C GLU A 90 -40.12 -20.55 86.11
N SER A 91 -40.41 -21.72 85.53
CA SER A 91 -41.73 -22.37 85.63
C SER A 91 -42.07 -22.83 87.05
N THR A 92 -41.09 -23.30 87.82
CA THR A 92 -41.28 -23.60 89.25
C THR A 92 -41.37 -22.34 90.12
N LEU A 93 -41.06 -21.16 89.57
CA LEU A 93 -41.05 -19.87 90.25
C LEU A 93 -42.16 -18.91 89.77
N GLY A 94 -43.15 -19.37 89.00
CA GLY A 94 -44.49 -18.78 89.09
C GLY A 94 -45.42 -18.91 87.88
N VAL A 95 -46.65 -19.39 88.13
CA VAL A 95 -47.93 -18.62 88.17
C VAL A 95 -48.85 -19.38 89.14
N TRP A 96 -49.21 -18.87 90.32
CA TRP A 96 -50.31 -17.90 90.52
C TRP A 96 -50.10 -17.09 91.81
N SER A 97 -49.73 -15.82 91.72
CA SER A 97 -49.95 -14.81 92.77
C SER A 97 -49.63 -13.42 92.24
N LYS A 98 -50.61 -12.50 92.32
CA LYS A 98 -50.42 -11.06 92.13
C LYS A 98 -49.66 -10.54 93.35
N SER A 99 -48.39 -10.12 93.20
CA SER A 99 -47.81 -9.12 94.10
C SER A 99 -46.51 -8.52 93.55
N THR A 100 -46.52 -7.19 93.50
CA THR A 100 -45.44 -6.27 93.19
C THR A 100 -44.32 -6.37 94.26
N VAL A 101 -43.06 -6.24 93.83
CA VAL A 101 -41.83 -6.09 94.65
C VAL A 101 -41.26 -7.37 95.30
N MET A 102 -42.05 -8.23 95.96
CA MET A 102 -41.48 -9.38 96.71
C MET A 102 -41.03 -10.55 95.81
N ASN A 103 -41.54 -10.65 94.58
CA ASN A 103 -41.20 -11.71 93.63
C ASN A 103 -39.80 -11.54 93.01
N ASN A 104 -39.32 -10.29 92.91
CA ASN A 104 -38.00 -9.98 92.35
C ASN A 104 -36.86 -10.43 93.26
N THR A 105 -37.04 -10.40 94.59
CA THR A 105 -36.01 -10.78 95.55
C THR A 105 -35.87 -12.29 95.68
N ALA A 106 -36.98 -13.04 95.62
CA ALA A 106 -36.97 -14.51 95.61
C ALA A 106 -36.41 -15.08 94.29
N LYS A 107 -36.74 -14.47 93.14
CA LYS A 107 -36.03 -14.72 91.88
C LYS A 107 -34.53 -14.38 92.03
N LYS A 108 -34.15 -13.24 92.59
CA LYS A 108 -32.72 -12.89 92.78
C LYS A 108 -31.94 -13.83 93.72
N LEU A 109 -32.59 -14.36 94.77
CA LEU A 109 -32.00 -15.25 95.78
C LEU A 109 -31.91 -16.71 95.30
N GLY A 110 -32.96 -17.24 94.64
CA GLY A 110 -32.96 -18.60 94.06
C GLY A 110 -32.00 -18.77 92.87
N TRP A 111 -31.55 -17.66 92.28
CA TRP A 111 -30.50 -17.63 91.26
C TRP A 111 -29.09 -17.44 91.85
N GLY A 112 -28.97 -16.92 93.08
CA GLY A 112 -27.69 -16.45 93.64
C GLY A 112 -26.79 -17.48 94.31
N LEU A 113 -27.33 -18.55 94.90
CA LEU A 113 -26.53 -19.46 95.75
C LEU A 113 -26.36 -20.88 95.19
N GLY A 114 -27.30 -21.39 94.40
CA GLY A 114 -27.27 -22.78 93.88
C GLY A 114 -26.73 -22.97 92.45
N ARG A 115 -26.33 -21.89 91.76
CA ARG A 115 -26.07 -21.93 90.28
C ARG A 115 -24.69 -21.47 89.86
N LYS A 116 -23.84 -21.09 90.81
CA LYS A 116 -22.45 -20.73 90.54
C LYS A 116 -21.70 -21.87 89.85
N GLU A 117 -22.01 -23.11 90.24
CA GLU A 117 -21.38 -24.31 89.68
C GLU A 117 -21.83 -24.59 88.24
N GLU A 118 -23.12 -24.48 87.92
CA GLU A 118 -23.63 -24.66 86.55
C GLU A 118 -23.12 -23.57 85.60
N VAL A 119 -23.02 -22.32 86.08
CA VAL A 119 -22.41 -21.21 85.33
C VAL A 119 -20.93 -21.49 85.05
N ARG A 120 -20.16 -21.89 86.07
CA ARG A 120 -18.73 -22.23 85.91
C ARG A 120 -18.50 -23.44 85.02
N LYS A 121 -19.37 -24.45 85.09
CA LYS A 121 -19.29 -25.64 84.23
C LYS A 121 -19.53 -25.28 82.77
N LEU A 122 -20.56 -24.47 82.48
CA LEU A 122 -20.80 -23.99 81.12
C LEU A 122 -19.66 -23.10 80.65
N GLN A 123 -19.18 -22.19 81.49
CA GLN A 123 -18.06 -21.31 81.17
C GLN A 123 -16.78 -22.09 80.84
N ALA A 124 -16.40 -23.07 81.67
CA ALA A 124 -15.24 -23.92 81.42
C ALA A 124 -15.36 -24.68 80.09
N TYR A 125 -16.56 -25.19 79.79
CA TYR A 125 -16.84 -25.86 78.52
C TYR A 125 -16.71 -24.88 77.33
N LEU A 126 -17.33 -23.71 77.41
CA LEU A 126 -17.27 -22.69 76.37
C LEU A 126 -15.82 -22.25 76.11
N ASN A 127 -15.02 -22.02 77.15
CA ASN A 127 -13.63 -21.58 77.01
C ASN A 127 -12.76 -22.58 76.24
N ILE A 128 -12.95 -23.89 76.49
CA ILE A 128 -12.25 -24.95 75.76
C ILE A 128 -12.63 -24.92 74.27
N HIS A 129 -13.92 -24.83 73.97
CA HIS A 129 -14.41 -24.85 72.59
C HIS A 129 -14.07 -23.57 71.83
N ILE A 130 -14.18 -22.40 72.46
CA ILE A 130 -13.75 -21.10 71.89
C ILE A 130 -12.24 -21.13 71.61
N GLY A 131 -11.42 -21.60 72.55
CA GLY A 131 -9.99 -21.77 72.35
C GLY A 131 -9.67 -22.70 71.16
N THR A 132 -10.38 -23.83 71.07
CA THR A 132 -10.26 -24.78 69.96
C THR A 132 -10.64 -24.14 68.61
N ILE A 133 -11.75 -23.41 68.55
CA ILE A 133 -12.20 -22.71 67.34
C ILE A 133 -11.15 -21.69 66.89
N ASN A 134 -10.59 -20.90 67.82
CA ASN A 134 -9.58 -19.90 67.49
C ASN A 134 -8.28 -20.54 66.97
N ILE A 135 -7.83 -21.65 67.55
CA ILE A 135 -6.64 -22.39 67.08
C ILE A 135 -6.87 -22.91 65.66
N LEU A 136 -8.00 -23.57 65.42
CA LEU A 136 -8.32 -24.13 64.10
C LEU A 136 -8.51 -23.03 63.04
N LEU A 137 -9.07 -21.88 63.41
CA LEU A 137 -9.15 -20.71 62.52
C LEU A 137 -7.77 -20.15 62.17
N ALA A 138 -6.86 -20.08 63.16
CA ALA A 138 -5.49 -19.63 62.93
C ALA A 138 -4.72 -20.61 62.03
N GLU A 139 -4.86 -21.92 62.27
CA GLU A 139 -4.28 -22.98 61.43
C GLU A 139 -4.79 -22.88 59.99
N HIS A 140 -6.11 -22.72 59.80
CA HIS A 140 -6.70 -22.53 58.48
C HIS A 140 -6.14 -21.28 57.77
N GLY A 141 -6.00 -20.17 58.49
CA GLY A 141 -5.41 -18.94 57.97
C GLY A 141 -3.96 -19.11 57.53
N LEU A 142 -3.15 -19.82 58.33
CA LEU A 142 -1.75 -20.12 58.01
C LEU A 142 -1.62 -20.99 56.77
N ALA A 143 -2.39 -22.07 56.67
CA ALA A 143 -2.38 -22.96 55.50
C ALA A 143 -2.78 -22.22 54.21
N LYS A 144 -3.78 -21.33 54.28
CA LYS A 144 -4.17 -20.48 53.14
C LYS A 144 -3.07 -19.50 52.75
N MET A 145 -2.36 -18.93 53.71
CA MET A 145 -1.25 -18.01 53.45
C MET A 145 -0.06 -18.74 52.81
N GLU A 146 0.25 -19.96 53.25
CA GLU A 146 1.27 -20.81 52.63
C GLU A 146 0.94 -21.11 51.17
N LEU A 147 -0.29 -21.56 50.88
CA LEU A 147 -0.76 -21.77 49.51
C LEU A 147 -0.69 -20.51 48.64
N ALA A 148 -1.07 -19.35 49.21
CA ALA A 148 -0.98 -18.07 48.51
C ALA A 148 0.47 -17.67 48.24
N SER A 149 1.38 -17.92 49.19
CA SER A 149 2.82 -17.69 49.06
C SER A 149 3.43 -18.60 48.00
N ASP A 150 3.14 -19.90 48.00
CA ASP A 150 3.61 -20.85 47.00
C ASP A 150 3.16 -20.46 45.60
N LYS A 151 1.89 -20.07 45.47
CA LYS A 151 1.37 -19.55 44.19
C LYS A 151 2.09 -18.26 43.78
N ALA A 152 2.30 -17.31 44.69
CA ALA A 152 2.99 -16.06 44.38
C ALA A 152 4.46 -16.29 43.97
N THR A 153 5.15 -17.25 44.59
CA THR A 153 6.53 -17.60 44.20
C THR A 153 6.57 -18.28 42.83
N ALA A 154 5.62 -19.17 42.52
CA ALA A 154 5.49 -19.77 41.20
C ALA A 154 5.20 -18.71 40.11
N ASP A 155 4.26 -17.81 40.36
CA ASP A 155 3.94 -16.69 39.46
C ASP A 155 5.17 -15.78 39.26
N HIS A 156 5.91 -15.49 40.34
CA HIS A 156 7.13 -14.68 40.27
C HIS A 156 8.22 -15.35 39.42
N LEU A 157 8.43 -16.66 39.58
CA LEU A 157 9.38 -17.42 38.77
C LEU A 157 8.98 -17.43 37.30
N GLN A 158 7.69 -17.58 37.00
CA GLN A 158 7.17 -17.53 35.64
C GLN A 158 7.40 -16.15 35.00
N VAL A 159 7.13 -15.06 35.73
CA VAL A 159 7.38 -13.69 35.24
C VAL A 159 8.86 -13.48 34.97
N LYS A 160 9.73 -13.99 35.84
CA LYS A 160 11.19 -13.89 35.66
C LYS A 160 11.65 -14.63 34.41
N ASP A 161 11.17 -15.85 34.17
CA ASP A 161 11.50 -16.63 32.97
C ASP A 161 11.05 -15.92 31.68
N ILE A 162 9.82 -15.37 31.67
CA ILE A 162 9.32 -14.57 30.55
C ILE A 162 10.20 -13.34 30.32
N LEU A 163 10.63 -12.66 31.39
CA LEU A 163 11.49 -11.48 31.29
C LEU A 163 12.87 -11.82 30.74
N GLU A 164 13.48 -12.94 31.18
CA GLU A 164 14.77 -13.41 30.67
C GLU A 164 14.68 -13.82 29.20
N SER A 165 13.62 -14.54 28.80
CA SER A 165 13.34 -14.85 27.40
C SER A 165 13.18 -13.59 26.54
N THR A 166 12.39 -12.63 27.03
CA THR A 166 12.15 -11.35 26.35
C THR A 166 13.45 -10.57 26.17
N ARG A 167 14.30 -10.52 27.20
CA ARG A 167 15.63 -9.91 27.13
C ARG A 167 16.48 -10.57 26.04
N GLY A 168 16.51 -11.90 25.98
CA GLY A 168 17.25 -12.64 24.95
C GLY A 168 16.77 -12.32 23.52
N ILE A 169 15.46 -12.15 23.32
CA ILE A 169 14.90 -11.73 22.03
C ILE A 169 15.38 -10.31 21.66
N VAL A 170 15.31 -9.36 22.60
CA VAL A 170 15.74 -7.97 22.37
C VAL A 170 17.23 -7.89 22.03
N GLU A 171 18.08 -8.67 22.71
CA GLU A 171 19.51 -8.73 22.43
C GLU A 171 19.80 -9.26 21.00
N ARG A 172 19.06 -10.27 20.53
CA ARG A 172 19.14 -10.77 19.15
C ARG A 172 18.68 -9.75 18.12
N ILE A 173 17.60 -9.00 18.40
CA ILE A 173 17.14 -7.93 17.51
C ILE A 173 18.21 -6.85 17.41
N SER A 174 18.76 -6.41 18.54
CA SER A 174 19.81 -5.39 18.59
C SER A 174 21.06 -5.80 17.79
N SER A 175 21.50 -7.05 17.93
CA SER A 175 22.65 -7.56 17.15
C SER A 175 22.34 -7.61 15.65
N SER A 176 21.14 -8.06 15.27
CA SER A 176 20.70 -8.06 13.87
C SER A 176 20.64 -6.65 13.28
N LEU A 177 20.12 -5.67 14.03
CA LEU A 177 20.06 -4.27 13.60
C LEU A 177 21.45 -3.69 13.35
N LYS A 178 22.43 -4.00 14.19
CA LYS A 178 23.83 -3.59 13.96
C LYS A 178 24.38 -4.15 12.65
N VAL A 179 24.14 -5.44 12.38
CA VAL A 179 24.57 -6.09 11.13
C VAL A 179 23.90 -5.44 9.92
N GLN A 180 22.59 -5.20 9.98
CA GLN A 180 21.86 -4.53 8.91
C GLN A 180 22.36 -3.11 8.66
N ASN A 181 22.66 -2.33 9.71
CA ASN A 181 23.20 -0.98 9.54
C ASN A 181 24.54 -0.99 8.80
N MET A 182 25.45 -1.92 9.14
CA MET A 182 26.73 -2.07 8.41
C MET A 182 26.51 -2.43 6.93
N VAL A 183 25.50 -3.25 6.61
CA VAL A 183 25.17 -3.57 5.21
C VAL A 183 24.65 -2.34 4.48
N VAL A 184 23.77 -1.55 5.10
CA VAL A 184 23.23 -0.30 4.52
C VAL A 184 24.35 0.70 4.26
N GLU A 185 25.25 0.92 5.21
CA GLU A 185 26.41 1.80 5.04
C GLU A 185 27.30 1.34 3.87
N LYS A 186 27.54 0.02 3.75
CA LYS A 186 28.33 -0.55 2.65
C LYS A 186 27.66 -0.37 1.30
N VAL A 187 26.35 -0.59 1.23
CA VAL A 187 25.55 -0.39 0.00
C VAL A 187 25.56 1.09 -0.39
N GLN A 188 25.39 1.99 0.57
CA GLN A 188 25.46 3.44 0.32
C GLN A 188 26.82 3.83 -0.26
N ALA A 189 27.92 3.41 0.36
CA ALA A 189 29.26 3.70 -0.15
C ALA A 189 29.52 3.12 -1.55
N MET A 190 28.95 1.94 -1.86
CA MET A 190 29.03 1.35 -3.20
C MET A 190 28.22 2.16 -4.22
N LEU A 191 27.02 2.60 -3.87
CA LEU A 191 26.18 3.45 -4.73
C LEU A 191 26.84 4.80 -5.00
N GLU A 192 27.44 5.43 -4.00
CA GLU A 192 28.21 6.67 -4.17
C GLU A 192 29.37 6.49 -5.15
N ARG A 193 30.11 5.37 -5.05
CA ARG A 193 31.18 5.02 -6.00
C ARG A 193 30.66 4.78 -7.42
N MET A 194 29.56 4.03 -7.56
CA MET A 194 28.94 3.79 -8.87
C MET A 194 28.45 5.09 -9.50
N PHE A 195 27.79 5.94 -8.72
CA PHE A 195 27.33 7.25 -9.17
C PHE A 195 28.51 8.13 -9.63
N GLY A 196 29.61 8.14 -8.86
CA GLY A 196 30.83 8.85 -9.24
C GLY A 196 31.45 8.35 -10.55
N MET A 197 31.49 7.04 -10.76
CA MET A 197 31.99 6.42 -12.00
C MET A 197 31.12 6.80 -13.21
N ILE A 198 29.80 6.58 -13.12
CA ILE A 198 28.85 6.89 -14.20
C ILE A 198 28.86 8.39 -14.54
N SER A 199 28.85 9.24 -13.52
CA SER A 199 28.90 10.70 -13.72
C SER A 199 30.22 11.14 -14.36
N GLY A 200 31.35 10.54 -13.97
CA GLY A 200 32.65 10.79 -14.56
C GLY A 200 32.69 10.44 -16.05
N ASP A 201 32.20 9.26 -16.41
CA ASP A 201 32.15 8.78 -17.80
C ASP A 201 31.23 9.65 -18.67
N LEU A 202 30.05 10.03 -18.14
CA LEU A 202 29.13 10.95 -18.82
C LEU A 202 29.77 12.32 -19.08
N ILE A 203 30.46 12.89 -18.08
CA ILE A 203 31.14 14.17 -18.22
C ILE A 203 32.25 14.08 -19.27
N ALA A 204 33.05 13.01 -19.25
CA ALA A 204 34.11 12.78 -20.24
C ALA A 204 33.54 12.64 -21.66
N SER A 205 32.46 11.87 -21.83
CA SER A 205 31.77 11.71 -23.10
C SER A 205 31.21 13.03 -23.63
N TYR A 206 30.62 13.85 -22.76
CA TYR A 206 30.04 15.14 -23.15
C TYR A 206 31.12 16.14 -23.57
N ARG A 207 32.25 16.19 -22.86
CA ARG A 207 33.42 17.00 -23.27
C ARG A 207 33.95 16.57 -24.63
N SER A 208 34.12 15.26 -24.85
CA SER A 208 34.60 14.72 -26.12
C SER A 208 33.66 15.06 -27.29
N LEU A 209 32.34 14.98 -27.08
CA LEU A 209 31.36 15.41 -28.07
C LEU A 209 31.46 16.92 -28.36
N GLY A 210 31.61 17.75 -27.32
CA GLY A 210 31.85 19.18 -27.45
C GLY A 210 33.08 19.50 -28.31
N ASP A 211 34.20 18.82 -28.05
CA ASP A 211 35.43 18.97 -28.84
C ASP A 211 35.24 18.56 -30.31
N MET A 212 34.47 17.49 -30.56
CA MET A 212 34.16 17.04 -31.91
C MET A 212 33.30 18.05 -32.66
N VAL A 213 32.25 18.57 -32.02
CA VAL A 213 31.39 19.62 -32.59
C VAL A 213 32.20 20.88 -32.88
N ALA A 214 33.06 21.31 -31.96
CA ALA A 214 33.93 22.46 -32.15
C ALA A 214 34.85 22.28 -33.39
N LYS A 215 35.46 21.09 -33.54
CA LYS A 215 36.28 20.77 -34.71
C LYS A 215 35.48 20.80 -36.02
N VAL A 216 34.27 20.25 -36.03
CA VAL A 216 33.39 20.29 -37.21
C VAL A 216 33.02 21.73 -37.57
N CYS A 217 32.65 22.56 -36.59
CA CYS A 217 32.36 23.98 -36.81
C CYS A 217 33.57 24.71 -37.40
N VAL A 218 34.76 24.55 -36.82
CA VAL A 218 36.00 25.17 -37.31
C VAL A 218 36.31 24.71 -38.74
N SER A 219 36.25 23.40 -39.02
CA SER A 219 36.50 22.86 -40.35
C SER A 219 35.47 23.34 -41.40
N THR A 220 34.20 23.43 -41.01
CA THR A 220 33.14 23.97 -41.87
C THR A 220 33.39 25.44 -42.19
N GLN A 221 33.79 26.22 -41.19
CA GLN A 221 34.11 27.64 -41.36
C GLN A 221 35.35 27.84 -42.26
N GLN A 222 36.38 27.00 -42.10
CA GLN A 222 37.56 27.00 -42.97
C GLN A 222 37.19 26.64 -44.42
N SER A 223 36.38 25.59 -44.61
CA SER A 223 35.92 25.15 -45.93
C SER A 223 35.11 26.23 -46.63
N TYR A 224 34.21 26.90 -45.89
CA TYR A 224 33.46 28.04 -46.39
C TYR A 224 34.38 29.21 -46.78
N GLY A 225 35.39 29.51 -45.95
CA GLY A 225 36.39 30.53 -46.24
C GLY A 225 37.10 30.30 -47.58
N ILE A 226 37.56 29.06 -47.82
CA ILE A 226 38.19 28.67 -49.09
C ILE A 226 37.20 28.83 -50.25
N LEU A 227 35.94 28.40 -50.09
CA LEU A 227 34.94 28.51 -51.15
C LEU A 227 34.65 29.97 -51.54
N VAL A 228 34.62 30.87 -50.55
CA VAL A 228 34.48 32.31 -50.76
C VAL A 228 35.70 32.87 -51.48
N GLU A 229 36.91 32.48 -51.07
CA GLU A 229 38.15 32.93 -51.70
C GLU A 229 38.24 32.49 -53.18
N ILE A 230 37.89 31.24 -53.49
CA ILE A 230 37.79 30.74 -54.86
C ILE A 230 36.76 31.57 -55.64
N LYS A 231 35.57 31.79 -55.07
CA LYS A 231 34.52 32.59 -55.73
C LYS A 231 34.97 34.02 -56.01
N SER A 232 35.72 34.65 -55.10
CA SER A 232 36.24 36.01 -55.30
C SER A 232 37.42 36.07 -56.28
N SER A 233 38.19 35.00 -56.39
CA SER A 233 39.39 34.91 -57.25
C SER A 233 39.06 34.47 -58.67
N LEU A 234 37.90 33.86 -58.89
CA LEU A 234 37.36 33.58 -60.21
C LEU A 234 36.97 34.89 -60.89
N THR A 235 37.91 35.48 -61.63
CA THR A 235 37.60 36.47 -62.65
C THR A 235 36.65 35.82 -63.66
N ARG A 236 35.53 36.49 -63.98
CA ARG A 236 34.71 36.09 -65.13
C ARG A 236 35.65 35.94 -66.33
N PRO A 237 35.60 34.84 -67.10
CA PRO A 237 36.43 34.69 -68.28
C PRO A 237 36.27 35.94 -69.15
N ASP A 238 37.39 36.53 -69.59
CA ASP A 238 37.32 37.67 -70.49
C ASP A 238 36.85 37.18 -71.86
N THR A 239 35.53 37.24 -72.09
CA THR A 239 34.90 36.75 -73.31
C THR A 239 35.14 37.65 -74.52
N ARG A 240 35.83 38.79 -74.36
CA ARG A 240 36.08 39.76 -75.44
C ARG A 240 36.90 39.19 -76.60
N TRP A 241 37.66 38.10 -76.39
CA TRP A 241 38.50 37.47 -77.42
C TRP A 241 38.13 36.01 -77.70
N THR A 242 36.99 35.55 -77.19
CA THR A 242 36.51 34.18 -77.39
C THR A 242 35.35 34.17 -78.37
N TYR A 243 35.32 33.21 -79.29
CA TYR A 243 34.18 32.94 -80.19
C TYR A 243 32.98 32.29 -79.44
N PHE A 244 32.77 32.62 -78.17
CA PHE A 244 31.60 32.18 -77.40
C PHE A 244 30.50 33.22 -77.58
N GLN A 245 29.97 33.32 -78.80
CA GLN A 245 28.73 34.02 -79.04
C GLN A 245 27.55 33.18 -78.56
N ASP A 246 26.43 33.83 -78.20
CA ASP A 246 25.23 33.09 -77.79
C ASP A 246 24.80 32.17 -78.95
N PRO A 247 24.68 30.85 -78.71
CA PRO A 247 24.36 29.91 -79.78
C PRO A 247 22.96 30.17 -80.33
N LEU A 248 22.76 29.82 -81.58
CA LEU A 248 21.42 29.71 -82.16
C LEU A 248 20.70 28.57 -81.44
N MET A 249 19.46 28.82 -81.00
CA MET A 249 18.64 27.80 -80.37
C MET A 249 17.68 27.24 -81.39
N VAL A 250 17.96 26.05 -81.91
CA VAL A 250 17.16 25.42 -82.96
C VAL A 250 16.26 24.36 -82.34
N GLU A 251 14.97 24.45 -82.63
CA GLU A 251 13.97 23.42 -82.36
C GLU A 251 13.64 22.71 -83.68
N ASP A 252 13.87 21.39 -83.75
CA ASP A 252 13.52 20.62 -84.94
C ASP A 252 12.01 20.34 -85.05
N ALA A 253 11.58 19.77 -86.18
CA ALA A 253 10.18 19.44 -86.42
C ALA A 253 9.59 18.39 -85.45
N LEU A 254 10.41 17.75 -84.63
CA LEU A 254 9.99 16.79 -83.59
C LEU A 254 9.97 17.42 -82.20
N GLY A 255 10.31 18.71 -82.08
CA GLY A 255 10.33 19.47 -80.83
C GLY A 255 11.65 19.35 -80.05
N PHE A 256 12.69 18.72 -80.62
CA PHE A 256 14.00 18.67 -79.94
C PHE A 256 14.74 19.98 -80.10
N ARG A 257 15.13 20.56 -78.95
CA ARG A 257 15.93 21.79 -78.88
C ARG A 257 17.40 21.48 -78.74
N PHE A 258 18.22 22.14 -79.55
CA PHE A 258 19.67 22.01 -79.48
C PHE A 258 20.38 23.31 -79.87
N PRO A 259 21.56 23.57 -79.29
CA PRO A 259 22.36 24.72 -79.67
C PRO A 259 23.08 24.45 -81.00
N VAL A 260 23.11 25.45 -81.87
CA VAL A 260 23.96 25.51 -83.07
C VAL A 260 24.89 26.73 -82.92
N PRO A 261 26.21 26.58 -83.12
CA PRO A 261 27.14 27.70 -83.05
C PRO A 261 26.68 28.85 -83.97
N SER A 262 26.70 30.09 -83.48
CA SER A 262 26.21 31.25 -84.25
C SER A 262 27.12 31.65 -85.40
N GLU A 263 28.33 31.09 -85.45
CA GLU A 263 29.26 31.18 -86.58
C GLU A 263 28.77 30.39 -87.79
N TYR A 264 27.82 29.45 -87.60
CA TYR A 264 27.31 28.63 -88.69
C TYR A 264 26.36 29.45 -89.55
N ASP A 265 26.64 29.47 -90.85
CA ASP A 265 25.73 30.04 -91.82
C ASP A 265 24.50 29.14 -92.03
N PHE A 266 23.56 29.63 -92.84
CA PHE A 266 22.36 28.88 -93.17
C PHE A 266 22.69 27.50 -93.78
N GLY A 267 23.76 27.39 -94.57
CA GLY A 267 24.16 26.13 -95.20
C GLY A 267 24.64 25.08 -94.20
N LEU A 268 25.44 25.49 -93.21
CA LEU A 268 25.89 24.61 -92.12
C LEU A 268 24.74 24.18 -91.23
N LEU A 269 23.81 25.09 -90.90
CA LEU A 269 22.58 24.73 -90.20
C LEU A 269 21.78 23.68 -90.98
N GLU A 270 21.64 23.87 -92.30
CA GLU A 270 20.94 22.94 -93.16
C GLU A 270 21.61 21.55 -93.20
N ALA A 271 22.95 21.51 -93.24
CA ALA A 271 23.70 20.25 -93.18
C ALA A 271 23.46 19.51 -91.86
N VAL A 272 23.43 20.23 -90.73
CA VAL A 272 23.13 19.66 -89.41
C VAL A 272 21.71 19.07 -89.39
N ILE A 273 20.73 19.77 -89.95
CA ILE A 273 19.34 19.30 -90.00
C ILE A 273 19.20 18.08 -90.92
N LYS A 274 19.77 18.12 -92.12
CA LYS A 274 19.78 16.96 -93.03
C LYS A 274 20.42 15.73 -92.40
N GLN A 275 21.49 15.91 -91.62
CA GLN A 275 22.13 14.82 -90.90
C GLN A 275 21.26 14.26 -89.77
N ARG A 276 20.50 15.11 -89.06
CA ARG A 276 19.58 14.68 -88.00
C ARG A 276 18.38 13.88 -88.53
N PHE A 277 17.90 14.20 -89.73
CA PHE A 277 16.77 13.53 -90.38
C PHE A 277 17.18 12.50 -91.45
N VAL A 278 18.37 11.89 -91.33
CA VAL A 278 18.81 10.81 -92.23
C VAL A 278 17.82 9.63 -92.23
N SER A 279 17.25 9.31 -91.07
CA SER A 279 16.25 8.27 -90.85
C SER A 279 15.22 8.71 -89.81
N GLY A 280 14.08 8.03 -89.73
CA GLY A 280 13.02 8.33 -88.76
C GLY A 280 11.89 9.25 -89.29
N PRO A 281 10.97 9.68 -88.42
CA PRO A 281 9.84 10.53 -88.80
C PRO A 281 10.30 11.85 -89.42
N GLY A 282 9.66 12.26 -90.52
CA GLY A 282 10.03 13.48 -91.26
C GLY A 282 11.24 13.32 -92.20
N SER A 283 11.97 12.21 -92.17
CA SER A 283 13.16 12.00 -93.04
C SER A 283 12.87 12.12 -94.53
N THR A 284 11.71 11.64 -95.00
CA THR A 284 11.28 11.77 -96.40
C THR A 284 11.08 13.23 -96.79
N GLU A 285 10.40 14.00 -95.95
CA GLU A 285 10.11 15.42 -96.22
C GLU A 285 11.37 16.27 -96.18
N VAL A 286 12.27 15.98 -95.23
CA VAL A 286 13.57 16.69 -95.14
C VAL A 286 14.47 16.37 -96.33
N LYS A 287 14.48 15.12 -96.83
CA LYS A 287 15.20 14.75 -98.07
C LYS A 287 14.61 15.42 -99.31
N ALA A 288 13.29 15.60 -99.35
CA ALA A 288 12.60 16.28 -100.44
C ALA A 288 12.75 17.81 -100.40
N GLY A 289 13.26 18.38 -99.29
CA GLY A 289 13.34 19.83 -99.08
C GLY A 289 12.01 20.47 -98.65
N ASN A 290 11.04 19.67 -98.20
CA ASN A 290 9.71 20.11 -97.80
C ASN A 290 9.71 20.59 -96.33
N TYR A 291 10.52 21.57 -95.98
CA TYR A 291 10.56 22.17 -94.65
C TYR A 291 11.00 23.63 -94.70
N GLU A 292 10.63 24.39 -93.67
CA GLU A 292 10.98 25.79 -93.52
C GLU A 292 11.50 26.08 -92.11
N TYR A 293 12.34 27.11 -91.99
CA TYR A 293 12.81 27.63 -90.71
C TYR A 293 12.06 28.92 -90.37
N LEU A 294 11.58 29.03 -89.15
CA LEU A 294 10.79 30.14 -88.64
C LEU A 294 11.52 30.77 -87.44
N ASN A 295 11.43 32.08 -87.28
CA ASN A 295 11.91 32.72 -86.07
C ASN A 295 10.91 32.47 -84.92
N THR A 296 11.37 31.96 -83.77
CA THR A 296 10.48 31.67 -82.63
C THR A 296 9.73 32.91 -82.13
N ARG A 297 10.34 34.10 -82.23
CA ARG A 297 9.71 35.37 -81.78
C ARG A 297 8.73 35.94 -82.81
N ASN A 298 8.85 35.55 -84.08
CA ASN A 298 7.95 35.98 -85.15
C ASN A 298 7.79 34.85 -86.17
N SER A 299 6.90 33.91 -85.85
CA SER A 299 6.63 32.70 -86.64
C SER A 299 5.98 32.97 -88.00
N GLY A 300 5.58 34.22 -88.29
CA GLY A 300 5.08 34.62 -89.62
C GLY A 300 6.19 34.94 -90.63
N ARG A 301 7.46 34.92 -90.22
CA ARG A 301 8.62 35.19 -91.09
C ARG A 301 9.47 33.94 -91.28
N VAL A 302 9.47 33.45 -92.52
CA VAL A 302 10.37 32.37 -92.96
C VAL A 302 11.80 32.90 -93.09
N ILE A 303 12.76 32.16 -92.56
CA ILE A 303 14.19 32.43 -92.68
C ILE A 303 14.64 31.91 -94.03
N GLN A 304 15.09 32.81 -94.90
CA GLN A 304 15.55 32.49 -96.25
C GLN A 304 17.06 32.18 -96.25
N GLN A 305 17.55 31.53 -97.31
CA GLN A 305 18.95 31.10 -97.42
C GLN A 305 19.97 32.26 -97.33
N ASP A 306 19.56 33.45 -97.75
CA ASP A 306 20.35 34.69 -97.69
C ASP A 306 20.23 35.44 -96.35
N SER A 307 19.42 34.92 -95.41
CA SER A 307 19.18 35.56 -94.13
C SER A 307 20.39 35.41 -93.20
N ARG A 308 20.87 36.54 -92.68
CA ARG A 308 21.92 36.56 -91.65
C ARG A 308 21.35 36.06 -90.32
N LEU A 309 21.88 34.94 -89.81
CA LEU A 309 21.55 34.41 -88.49
C LEU A 309 22.30 35.22 -87.42
N LEU A 310 21.57 35.85 -86.50
CA LEU A 310 22.17 36.63 -85.41
C LEU A 310 22.41 35.73 -84.19
N PRO A 311 23.50 35.92 -83.43
CA PRO A 311 23.73 35.20 -82.18
C PRO A 311 22.52 35.26 -81.23
N GLY A 312 22.22 34.14 -80.58
CA GLY A 312 21.06 33.97 -79.70
C GLY A 312 19.71 33.88 -80.40
N THR A 313 19.66 33.87 -81.74
CA THR A 313 18.39 33.70 -82.48
C THR A 313 17.80 32.32 -82.20
N SER A 314 16.51 32.30 -81.86
CA SER A 314 15.74 31.06 -81.72
C SER A 314 15.02 30.73 -83.03
N ILE A 315 15.22 29.52 -83.53
CA ILE A 315 14.74 29.03 -84.82
C ILE A 315 13.89 27.79 -84.58
N ILE A 316 12.73 27.72 -85.23
CA ILE A 316 11.87 26.54 -85.25
C ILE A 316 11.84 26.00 -86.67
N MET A 317 12.07 24.71 -86.84
CA MET A 317 11.88 24.00 -88.10
C MET A 317 10.45 23.45 -88.18
N ALA A 318 9.77 23.69 -89.29
CA ALA A 318 8.46 23.12 -89.58
C ALA A 318 8.51 22.30 -90.87
N ILE A 319 7.95 21.09 -90.85
CA ILE A 319 7.76 20.29 -92.06
C ILE A 319 6.51 20.80 -92.80
N LEU A 320 6.64 21.02 -94.10
CA LEU A 320 5.55 21.44 -94.95
C LEU A 320 4.70 20.22 -95.33
N VAL A 321 3.51 20.13 -94.76
CA VAL A 321 2.54 19.08 -95.12
C VAL A 321 1.68 19.61 -96.26
N VAL A 322 1.87 19.07 -97.48
CA VAL A 322 0.97 19.35 -98.60
C VAL A 322 -0.37 18.68 -98.29
N PRO A 323 -1.49 19.43 -98.20
CA PRO A 323 -2.79 18.81 -98.00
C PRO A 323 -3.12 17.93 -99.22
N PRO A 324 -3.48 16.65 -99.03
CA PRO A 324 -3.88 15.80 -100.15
C PRO A 324 -5.11 16.41 -100.83
N LYS A 325 -5.17 16.36 -102.16
CA LYS A 325 -6.41 16.62 -102.89
C LYS A 325 -7.42 15.56 -102.45
N LEU A 326 -8.36 15.95 -101.60
CA LEU A 326 -9.43 15.07 -101.12
C LEU A 326 -10.27 14.64 -102.31
N THR A 327 -10.22 13.34 -102.61
CA THR A 327 -11.08 12.70 -103.60
C THR A 327 -11.72 11.48 -102.95
N ASP A 328 -12.92 11.13 -103.38
CA ASP A 328 -13.65 9.94 -102.91
C ASP A 328 -12.96 8.60 -103.22
N ALA A 329 -11.84 8.63 -103.94
CA ALA A 329 -11.04 7.46 -104.31
C ALA A 329 -9.77 7.26 -103.46
N VAL A 330 -9.33 8.25 -102.65
CA VAL A 330 -8.09 8.15 -101.88
C VAL A 330 -8.31 8.57 -100.42
N CYS A 331 -7.97 7.65 -99.52
CA CYS A 331 -8.01 7.89 -98.07
C CYS A 331 -7.16 9.13 -97.72
N PRO A 332 -7.74 10.16 -97.09
CA PRO A 332 -7.03 11.41 -96.84
C PRO A 332 -5.98 11.30 -95.72
N MET A 333 -5.95 10.18 -94.99
CA MET A 333 -4.97 9.94 -93.94
C MET A 333 -3.61 9.53 -94.56
N PRO A 334 -2.51 10.25 -94.30
CA PRO A 334 -1.20 9.92 -94.82
C PRO A 334 -0.81 8.47 -94.49
N ASN A 335 -0.27 7.74 -95.46
CA ASN A 335 0.09 6.30 -95.36
C ASN A 335 -1.07 5.32 -95.16
N CYS A 336 -2.33 5.75 -95.28
CA CYS A 336 -3.48 4.88 -95.36
C CYS A 336 -3.44 4.09 -96.68
N ARG A 337 -3.32 2.76 -96.59
CA ARG A 337 -3.27 1.86 -97.75
C ARG A 337 -4.64 1.30 -98.13
N SER A 338 -5.71 1.81 -97.55
CA SER A 338 -7.04 1.33 -97.90
C SER A 338 -7.40 1.73 -99.32
N SER A 339 -7.76 0.73 -100.11
CA SER A 339 -8.31 0.87 -101.46
C SER A 339 -9.83 0.73 -101.49
N GLU A 340 -10.44 0.39 -100.35
CA GLU A 340 -11.88 0.19 -100.23
C GLU A 340 -12.50 1.33 -99.44
N THR A 341 -13.69 1.77 -99.84
CA THR A 341 -14.36 2.84 -99.11
C THR A 341 -15.87 2.76 -99.20
N THR A 342 -16.55 2.92 -98.07
CA THR A 342 -18.02 2.88 -97.96
C THR A 342 -18.56 4.21 -97.45
N ALA A 343 -19.66 4.69 -98.05
CA ALA A 343 -20.31 5.93 -97.64
C ALA A 343 -21.13 5.72 -96.36
N CYS A 344 -20.99 6.61 -95.39
CA CYS A 344 -21.76 6.57 -94.14
C CYS A 344 -23.03 7.42 -94.26
N SER A 345 -24.12 6.96 -93.63
CA SER A 345 -25.45 7.59 -93.71
C SER A 345 -25.53 9.01 -93.12
N GLY A 346 -24.52 9.45 -92.36
CA GLY A 346 -24.42 10.81 -91.79
C GLY A 346 -23.44 11.75 -92.51
N GLY A 347 -22.92 11.36 -93.67
CA GLY A 347 -21.82 12.05 -94.34
C GLY A 347 -20.44 11.53 -93.90
N GLY A 348 -19.45 11.66 -94.80
CA GLY A 348 -18.14 11.03 -94.65
C GLY A 348 -18.07 9.61 -95.24
N ARG A 349 -16.86 9.07 -95.32
CA ARG A 349 -16.59 7.72 -95.83
C ARG A 349 -15.74 6.94 -94.83
N ASN A 350 -16.06 5.67 -94.63
CA ASN A 350 -15.16 4.73 -93.98
C ASN A 350 -14.16 4.23 -95.04
N TRP A 351 -12.89 4.27 -94.69
CA TRP A 351 -11.78 3.79 -95.50
C TRP A 351 -11.20 2.56 -94.84
#